data_AF-A0A6L6BMR7-F1
#
_entry.id   AF-A0A6L6BMR7-F1
#
_cell.length_a   1.000
_cell.length_b   1.000
_cell.length_c   1.000
_cell.angle_alpha   90.00
_cell.angle_beta   90.00
_cell.angle_gamma   90.00
#
_symmetry.space_group_name_H-M   'P 1'
#
loop_
_entity.id
_entity.type
_entity.pdbx_description
1 polymer ?
#
loop_
_entity_poly.entity_id
_entity_poly.type
_entity_poly.pdbx_seq_one_letter_code
_entity_poly.pdbx_strand_id
1 'polypeptide(L)'
;EELGVRLVVTVLIAIFPVITNTLFGLQSTDQMHHDLFTLNHVSRRTRLWRLELPSALPSLMTGIRIASGSAVIGSVVADFFFVKGEKGIGYYIRTRQQKSIERPEMFAGTITASIFGVLMFLLVGWVTTRAIRDWHDND
;
A
#
# COMPACT_ATOMS: atom_id res chain seq x y z
N GLU A 1 21.96 -8.50 -9.23
CA GLU A 1 20.92 -9.02 -8.30
C GLU A 1 20.58 -8.02 -7.17
N GLU A 2 20.80 -6.72 -7.39
CA GLU A 2 20.98 -5.73 -6.31
C GLU A 2 19.71 -4.94 -5.96
N LEU A 3 18.92 -4.57 -6.97
CA LEU A 3 17.55 -4.05 -6.79
C LEU A 3 16.58 -5.12 -6.26
N GLY A 4 16.95 -6.40 -6.39
CA GLY A 4 16.10 -7.53 -6.04
C GLY A 4 15.71 -7.56 -4.57
N VAL A 5 16.65 -7.34 -3.65
CA VAL A 5 16.37 -7.40 -2.21
C VAL A 5 15.43 -6.28 -1.78
N ARG A 6 15.67 -5.05 -2.25
CA ARG A 6 14.80 -3.90 -1.95
C ARG A 6 13.39 -4.13 -2.47
N LEU A 7 13.28 -4.54 -3.73
CA LEU A 7 11.98 -4.86 -4.34
C LEU A 7 11.26 -5.98 -3.59
N VAL A 8 11.94 -7.07 -3.25
CA VAL A 8 11.32 -8.21 -2.55
C VAL A 8 10.79 -7.79 -1.17
N VAL A 9 11.60 -7.07 -0.39
CA VAL A 9 11.17 -6.59 0.95
C VAL A 9 10.02 -5.60 0.82
N THR A 10 10.11 -4.63 -0.10
CA THR A 10 9.04 -3.67 -0.38
C THR A 10 7.74 -4.37 -0.79
N VAL A 11 7.79 -5.33 -1.69
CA VAL A 11 6.61 -6.07 -2.18
C VAL A 11 6.00 -6.91 -1.05
N LEU A 12 6.81 -7.62 -0.27
CA LEU A 12 6.32 -8.43 0.85
C LEU A 12 5.59 -7.59 1.91
N ILE A 13 6.07 -6.38 2.19
CA ILE A 13 5.42 -5.48 3.15
C ILE A 13 4.15 -4.87 2.53
N ALA A 14 4.17 -4.53 1.24
CA ALA A 14 3.05 -3.89 0.56
C ALA A 14 1.90 -4.85 0.21
N ILE A 15 2.15 -6.15 0.02
CA ILE A 15 1.12 -7.09 -0.45
C ILE A 15 0.06 -7.39 0.63
N PHE A 16 0.46 -7.37 1.90
CA PHE A 16 -0.42 -7.76 3.00
C PHE A 16 -1.64 -6.82 3.16
N PRO A 17 -1.46 -5.48 3.20
CA PRO A 17 -2.60 -4.55 3.19
C PRO A 17 -3.52 -4.70 1.99
N VAL A 18 -2.98 -4.98 0.80
CA VAL A 18 -3.78 -5.18 -0.42
C VAL A 18 -4.68 -6.39 -0.25
N ILE A 19 -4.11 -7.55 0.10
CA ILE A 19 -4.87 -8.81 0.23
C ILE A 19 -5.96 -8.67 1.30
N THR A 20 -5.59 -8.18 2.48
CA THR A 20 -6.52 -8.05 3.61
C THR A 20 -7.68 -7.11 3.32
N ASN A 21 -7.41 -5.91 2.81
CA ASN A 21 -8.48 -4.94 2.49
C ASN A 21 -9.36 -5.42 1.33
N THR A 22 -8.80 -6.11 0.35
CA THR A 22 -9.59 -6.70 -0.74
C THR A 22 -10.52 -7.79 -0.22
N LEU A 23 -10.02 -8.66 0.67
CA LEU A 23 -10.83 -9.70 1.30
C LEU A 23 -11.95 -9.09 2.16
N PHE A 24 -11.64 -8.07 2.96
CA PHE A 24 -12.65 -7.32 3.72
C PHE A 24 -13.69 -6.68 2.81
N GLY A 25 -13.28 -6.12 1.66
CA GLY A 25 -14.20 -5.57 0.65
C GLY A 25 -15.16 -6.61 0.10
N LEU A 26 -14.64 -7.78 -0.30
CA LEU A 26 -15.45 -8.88 -0.81
C LEU A 26 -16.44 -9.42 0.25
N GLN A 27 -16.00 -9.49 1.51
CA GLN A 27 -16.83 -9.94 2.63
C GLN A 27 -17.83 -8.88 3.12
N SER A 28 -17.60 -7.59 2.81
CA SER A 28 -18.50 -6.49 3.20
C SER A 28 -19.75 -6.39 2.34
N THR A 29 -19.82 -7.13 1.22
CA THR A 29 -21.00 -7.18 0.36
C THR A 29 -22.21 -7.69 1.16
N ASP A 30 -23.28 -6.88 1.22
CA ASP A 30 -24.48 -7.19 2.01
C ASP A 30 -25.08 -8.54 1.60
N GLN A 31 -25.42 -9.37 2.59
CA GLN A 31 -26.11 -10.64 2.40
C GLN A 31 -27.41 -10.45 1.61
N MET A 32 -28.08 -9.31 1.76
CA MET A 32 -29.27 -8.95 0.99
C MET A 32 -29.01 -8.96 -0.53
N HIS A 33 -27.87 -8.43 -0.97
CA HIS A 33 -27.51 -8.42 -2.39
C HIS A 33 -27.16 -9.82 -2.91
N HIS A 34 -26.53 -10.63 -2.07
CA HIS A 34 -26.28 -12.03 -2.40
C HIS A 34 -27.56 -12.86 -2.51
N ASP A 35 -28.56 -12.60 -1.67
CA ASP A 35 -29.86 -13.27 -1.71
C ASP A 35 -30.64 -12.90 -2.98
N LEU A 36 -30.63 -11.62 -3.40
CA LEU A 36 -31.23 -11.17 -4.65
C LEU A 36 -30.63 -11.84 -5.89
N PHE A 37 -29.31 -12.01 -5.93
CA PHE A 37 -28.64 -12.72 -7.04
C PHE A 37 -28.88 -14.24 -7.01
N THR A 38 -29.05 -14.80 -5.81
CA THR A 38 -29.37 -16.22 -5.63
C THR A 38 -30.79 -16.52 -6.09
N LEU A 39 -31.76 -15.65 -5.78
CA LEU A 39 -33.15 -15.75 -6.27
C LEU A 39 -33.22 -15.67 -7.80
N ASN A 40 -32.39 -14.83 -8.41
CA ASN A 40 -32.30 -14.67 -9.87
C ASN A 40 -31.47 -15.77 -10.57
N HIS A 41 -31.02 -16.83 -9.87
CA HIS A 41 -30.24 -17.94 -10.43
C HIS A 41 -29.00 -17.50 -11.22
N VAL A 42 -28.36 -16.41 -10.78
CA VAL A 42 -27.26 -15.79 -11.51
C VAL A 42 -25.98 -16.63 -11.40
N SER A 43 -25.25 -16.78 -12.51
CA SER A 43 -24.00 -17.56 -12.54
C SER A 43 -22.92 -16.98 -11.61
N ARG A 44 -22.06 -17.83 -11.04
CA ARG A 44 -20.96 -17.40 -10.14
C ARG A 44 -20.03 -16.35 -10.76
N ARG A 45 -19.79 -16.43 -12.07
CA ARG A 45 -18.97 -15.43 -12.78
C ARG A 45 -19.69 -14.09 -12.85
N THR A 46 -20.98 -14.09 -13.16
CA THR A 46 -21.77 -12.85 -13.20
C THR A 46 -21.87 -12.21 -11.82
N ARG A 47 -22.02 -13.01 -10.75
CA ARG A 47 -21.99 -12.53 -9.36
C ARG A 47 -20.64 -11.91 -9.00
N LEU A 48 -19.52 -12.55 -9.37
CA LEU A 48 -18.18 -11.99 -9.15
C LEU A 48 -18.01 -10.63 -9.85
N TRP A 49 -18.35 -10.52 -11.13
CA TRP A 49 -18.11 -9.31 -11.93
C TRP A 49 -19.10 -8.17 -11.70
N ARG A 50 -20.36 -8.46 -11.36
CA ARG A 50 -21.41 -7.44 -11.22
C ARG A 50 -21.78 -7.10 -9.78
N LEU A 51 -21.37 -7.92 -8.80
CA LEU A 51 -21.72 -7.69 -7.40
C LEU A 51 -20.47 -7.58 -6.53
N GLU A 52 -19.62 -8.60 -6.52
CA GLU A 52 -18.49 -8.68 -5.58
C GLU A 52 -17.33 -7.75 -5.97
N LEU A 53 -16.93 -7.71 -7.25
CA LEU A 53 -15.89 -6.79 -7.76
C LEU A 53 -16.24 -5.30 -7.57
N PRO A 54 -17.43 -4.83 -8.00
CA PRO A 54 -17.82 -3.44 -7.78
C PRO A 54 -17.87 -3.07 -6.29
N SER A 55 -18.47 -3.92 -5.45
CA SER A 55 -18.54 -3.71 -4.00
C SER A 55 -17.16 -3.68 -3.32
N ALA A 56 -16.23 -4.52 -3.77
CA ALA A 56 -14.89 -4.61 -3.19
C ALA A 56 -13.94 -3.52 -3.70
N LEU A 57 -14.28 -2.80 -4.78
CA LEU A 57 -13.39 -1.82 -5.42
C LEU A 57 -12.97 -0.67 -4.47
N PRO A 58 -13.86 -0.04 -3.68
CA PRO A 58 -13.45 1.00 -2.73
C PRO A 58 -12.50 0.47 -1.65
N SER A 59 -12.73 -0.75 -1.17
CA SER A 59 -11.88 -1.41 -0.18
C SER A 59 -10.52 -1.81 -0.77
N LEU A 60 -10.49 -2.29 -2.02
CA LEU A 60 -9.24 -2.54 -2.75
C LEU A 60 -8.42 -1.26 -2.89
N MET A 61 -9.05 -0.14 -3.26
CA MET A 61 -8.35 1.15 -3.36
C MET A 61 -7.82 1.63 -2.01
N THR A 62 -8.57 1.40 -0.92
CA THR A 62 -8.08 1.66 0.44
C THR A 62 -6.86 0.78 0.77
N GLY A 63 -6.89 -0.49 0.38
CA GLY A 63 -5.75 -1.41 0.48
C GLY A 63 -4.53 -0.92 -0.27
N ILE A 64 -4.70 -0.46 -1.52
CA ILE A 64 -3.62 0.12 -2.34
C ILE A 64 -3.04 1.38 -1.69
N ARG A 65 -3.89 2.24 -1.13
CA ARG A 65 -3.47 3.44 -0.41
C ARG A 65 -2.57 3.08 0.78
N ILE A 66 -2.99 2.14 1.61
CA ILE A 66 -2.19 1.69 2.75
C ILE A 66 -0.88 1.04 2.27
N ALA A 67 -0.97 0.16 1.29
CA ALA A 67 0.17 -0.55 0.70
C ALA A 67 1.24 0.41 0.15
N SER A 68 0.84 1.55 -0.41
CA SER A 68 1.79 2.54 -0.92
C SER A 68 2.67 3.16 0.16
N GLY A 69 2.10 3.50 1.32
CA GLY A 69 2.87 3.98 2.48
C GLY A 69 3.78 2.89 3.02
N SER A 70 3.25 1.67 3.13
CA SER A 70 4.00 0.48 3.54
C SER A 70 5.16 0.15 2.58
N ALA A 71 5.01 0.39 1.28
CA ALA A 71 6.05 0.16 0.28
C ALA A 71 7.25 1.11 0.45
N VAL A 72 6.98 2.39 0.74
CA VAL A 72 8.04 3.38 1.02
C VAL A 72 8.80 3.01 2.28
N ILE A 73 8.08 2.64 3.35
CA ILE A 73 8.71 2.14 4.58
C ILE A 73 9.55 0.91 4.28
N GLY A 74 9.01 -0.05 3.53
CA GLY A 74 9.74 -1.27 3.14
C GLY A 74 11.01 -1.00 2.35
N SER A 75 10.99 -0.01 1.44
CA SER A 75 12.18 0.40 0.68
C SER A 75 13.25 1.01 1.59
N VAL A 76 12.85 1.88 2.53
CA VAL A 76 13.78 2.53 3.47
C VAL A 76 14.38 1.50 4.45
N VAL A 77 13.54 0.59 4.96
CA VAL A 77 13.97 -0.51 5.85
C VAL A 77 14.93 -1.44 5.11
N ALA A 78 14.62 -1.79 3.86
CA ALA A 78 15.51 -2.62 3.05
C ALA A 78 16.88 -1.95 2.86
N ASP A 79 16.91 -0.67 2.51
CA ASP A 79 18.17 0.09 2.36
C ASP A 79 18.95 0.23 3.67
N PHE A 80 18.24 0.39 4.80
CA PHE A 80 18.86 0.51 6.12
C PHE A 80 19.51 -0.79 6.58
N PHE A 81 18.82 -1.93 6.46
CA PHE A 81 19.30 -3.20 6.99
C PHE A 81 20.20 -3.95 6.00
N PHE A 82 19.87 -3.95 4.71
CA PHE A 82 20.50 -4.85 3.75
C PHE A 82 21.69 -4.25 3.00
N VAL A 83 22.04 -2.97 3.20
CA VAL A 83 23.29 -2.26 2.79
C VAL A 83 24.05 -2.97 1.64
N LYS A 84 23.36 -3.15 0.52
CA LYS A 84 23.87 -3.79 -0.69
C LYS A 84 23.35 -2.97 -1.87
N GLY A 85 24.26 -2.52 -2.74
CA GLY A 85 23.92 -1.73 -3.93
C GLY A 85 23.93 -0.21 -3.71
N GLU A 86 23.11 0.50 -4.52
CA GLU A 86 23.03 1.96 -4.55
C GLU A 86 22.65 2.58 -3.19
N LYS A 87 23.28 3.71 -2.87
CA LYS A 87 23.14 4.39 -1.58
C LYS A 87 21.81 5.14 -1.49
N GLY A 88 20.78 4.50 -0.94
CA GLY A 88 19.50 5.13 -0.60
C GLY A 88 19.48 5.83 0.76
N ILE A 89 18.35 6.45 1.10
CA ILE A 89 18.18 7.23 2.33
C ILE A 89 18.44 6.37 3.59
N GLY A 90 18.01 5.11 3.59
CA GLY A 90 18.25 4.17 4.69
C GLY A 90 19.75 3.88 4.92
N TYR A 91 20.52 3.74 3.85
CA TYR A 91 21.97 3.58 3.91
C TYR A 91 22.67 4.81 4.51
N TYR A 92 22.22 6.01 4.12
CA TYR A 92 22.76 7.27 4.66
C TYR A 92 22.52 7.37 6.16
N ILE A 93 21.30 7.08 6.65
CA ILE A 93 20.99 7.10 8.09
C ILE A 93 21.90 6.12 8.85
N ARG A 94 22.06 4.89 8.36
CA ARG A 94 22.89 3.87 9.01
C ARG A 94 24.38 4.24 9.05
N THR A 95 24.90 4.79 7.96
CA THR A 95 26.32 5.17 7.87
C THR A 95 26.66 6.32 8.83
N ARG A 96 25.78 7.32 8.91
CA ARG A 96 25.91 8.45 9.85
C ARG A 96 25.69 8.01 11.30
N GLN A 97 24.86 6.99 11.53
CA GLN A 97 24.69 6.38 12.86
C GLN A 97 25.96 5.71 13.39
N GLN A 98 26.72 5.05 12.53
CA GLN A 98 27.96 4.36 12.94
C GLN A 98 29.11 5.33 13.22
N LYS A 99 29.03 6.57 12.72
CA LYS A 99 29.98 7.65 13.03
C LYS A 99 29.45 8.50 14.17
N SER A 100 29.86 8.19 15.41
CA SER A 100 29.40 8.87 16.66
C SER A 100 29.48 10.41 16.68
N ILE A 101 30.18 11.04 15.73
CA ILE A 101 30.37 12.50 15.61
C ILE A 101 29.23 13.16 14.82
N GLU A 102 28.48 12.41 14.00
CA GLU A 102 27.51 12.94 13.01
C GLU A 102 26.04 12.79 13.47
N ARG A 103 25.78 12.75 14.79
CA ARG A 103 24.43 12.56 15.36
C ARG A 103 23.36 13.55 14.84
N PRO A 104 23.63 14.85 14.63
CA PRO A 104 22.64 15.78 14.08
C PRO A 104 22.16 15.39 12.68
N GLU A 105 23.05 14.83 11.86
CA GLU A 105 22.77 14.48 10.47
C GLU A 105 21.94 13.19 10.36
N MET A 106 22.08 12.28 11.33
CA MET A 106 21.17 11.14 11.46
C MET A 106 19.73 11.61 11.69
N PHE A 107 19.51 12.57 12.60
CA PHE A 107 18.17 13.13 12.83
C PHE A 107 17.64 13.84 11.58
N ALA A 108 18.48 14.59 10.86
CA ALA A 108 18.10 15.21 9.59
C ALA A 108 17.67 14.15 8.55
N GLY A 109 18.39 13.03 8.44
CA GLY A 109 18.03 11.91 7.57
C GLY A 109 16.69 11.26 7.96
N THR A 110 16.48 11.00 9.24
CA THR A 110 15.24 10.40 9.77
C THR A 110 14.03 11.33 9.57
N ILE A 111 14.20 12.64 9.78
CA ILE A 111 13.15 13.63 9.54
C ILE A 111 12.83 13.68 8.04
N THR A 112 13.84 13.70 7.17
CA THR A 112 13.65 13.70 5.72
C THR A 112 12.92 12.44 5.24
N ALA A 113 13.30 11.27 5.75
CA ALA A 113 12.62 10.01 5.45
C ALA A 113 11.16 10.01 5.93
N SER A 114 10.90 10.53 7.12
CA SER A 114 9.55 10.69 7.67
C SER A 114 8.68 11.59 6.80
N ILE A 115 9.21 12.77 6.40
CA ILE A 115 8.51 13.71 5.52
C ILE A 115 8.21 13.05 4.16
N PHE A 116 9.18 12.34 3.58
CA PHE A 116 8.99 11.65 2.31
C PHE A 116 7.91 10.56 2.39
N GLY A 117 7.91 9.77 3.47
CA GLY A 117 6.87 8.77 3.72
C GLY A 117 5.47 9.38 3.84
N VAL A 118 5.34 10.48 4.60
CA VAL A 118 4.07 11.22 4.74
C VAL A 118 3.62 11.80 3.41
N LEU A 119 4.52 12.42 2.64
CA LEU A 119 4.21 12.97 1.32
C LEU A 119 3.71 11.90 0.35
N MET A 120 4.37 10.74 0.30
CA MET A 120 3.91 9.63 -0.54
C MET A 120 2.55 9.09 -0.11
N PHE A 121 2.32 8.92 1.20
CA PHE A 121 1.03 8.48 1.72
C PHE A 121 -0.10 9.47 1.37
N LEU A 122 0.15 10.77 1.50
CA LEU A 122 -0.81 11.81 1.13
C LEU A 122 -1.06 11.85 -0.38
N LEU A 123 -0.01 11.75 -1.19
CA LEU A 123 -0.11 11.77 -2.65
C LEU A 123 -0.93 10.58 -3.17
N VAL A 124 -0.61 9.36 -2.73
CA VAL A 124 -1.35 8.18 -3.15
C VAL A 124 -2.77 8.20 -2.58
N GLY A 125 -2.95 8.69 -1.35
CA GLY A 125 -4.26 8.93 -0.77
C GLY A 125 -5.12 9.87 -1.61
N TRP A 126 -4.54 10.98 -2.05
CA TRP A 126 -5.22 11.94 -2.92
C TRP A 126 -5.60 11.33 -4.27
N VAL A 127 -4.69 10.57 -4.90
CA VAL A 127 -4.96 9.86 -6.16
C VAL A 127 -6.07 8.83 -6.01
N THR A 128 -6.03 8.01 -4.96
CA THR A 128 -7.06 6.97 -4.71
C THR A 128 -8.41 7.59 -4.40
N THR A 129 -8.48 8.62 -3.55
CA THR A 129 -9.74 9.31 -3.28
C THR A 129 -10.30 9.97 -4.54
N ARG A 130 -9.46 10.53 -5.41
CA ARG A 130 -9.91 11.11 -6.68
C ARG A 130 -10.41 10.04 -7.66
N ALA A 131 -9.76 8.88 -7.73
CA ALA A 131 -10.19 7.77 -8.58
C ALA A 131 -11.52 7.12 -8.13
N ILE A 132 -11.79 7.08 -6.82
CA ILE A 132 -13.05 6.52 -6.27
C ILE A 132 -14.19 7.55 -6.30
N ARG A 133 -13.88 8.85 -6.32
CA ARG A 133 -14.90 9.91 -6.33
C ARG A 133 -15.81 9.82 -7.55
N ASP A 134 -15.26 9.56 -8.73
CA ASP A 134 -16.04 9.37 -9.97
C ASP A 134 -16.94 8.12 -9.92
N TRP A 135 -16.70 7.23 -8.95
CA TRP A 135 -17.45 5.99 -8.75
C TRP A 135 -18.67 6.20 -7.85
N HIS A 136 -18.60 7.08 -6.85
CA HIS A 136 -19.74 7.44 -6.00
C HIS A 136 -20.73 8.42 -6.68
N ASP A 137 -20.30 9.15 -7.71
CA ASP A 137 -21.19 10.05 -8.47
C ASP A 137 -22.10 9.30 -9.47
N ASN A 138 -22.00 7.96 -9.57
CA ASN A 138 -22.79 7.13 -10.48
C ASN A 138 -23.82 6.21 -9.78
N ASP A 139 -23.97 6.31 -8.45
CA ASP A 139 -25.11 5.75 -7.69
C ASP A 139 -26.16 6.85 -7.42
#